data_AF-A0A840WKY8-F1
#
_entry.id   AF-A0A840WKY8-F1
#
_cell.length_a   1.000
_cell.length_b   1.000
_cell.length_c   1.000
_cell.angle_alpha   90.00
_cell.angle_beta   90.00
_cell.angle_gamma   90.00
#
_symmetry.space_group_name_H-M   'P 1'
#
loop_
_entity.id
_entity.type
_entity.pdbx_description
1 polymer ?
#
loop_
_entity_poly.entity_id
_entity_poly.type
_entity_poly.pdbx_seq_one_letter_code
_entity_poly.pdbx_strand_id
1 'polypeptide(L)'
;MDLPITISLKRPITVDGKTIDSLTFDEPTIGAQIDYAELEDELGLAEMRHALANAGASDTGPDGIPASVSMRVTQFWIEALAGLPKGAARGIKASDQMAVNTAVDAVLSVQAAGSDEAPEVGNESPAL
;
A
#
# COMPACT_ATOMS: atom_id res chain seq x y z
N MET A 1 10.44 -7.20 -9.67
CA MET A 1 9.27 -8.08 -9.82
C MET A 1 8.41 -7.47 -10.89
N ASP A 2 7.81 -8.28 -11.75
CA ASP A 2 6.90 -7.77 -12.78
C ASP A 2 5.49 -7.70 -12.20
N LEU A 3 4.83 -6.55 -12.39
CA LEU A 3 3.43 -6.35 -12.06
C LEU A 3 2.55 -6.77 -13.25
N PRO A 4 1.32 -7.29 -13.00
CA PRO A 4 0.67 -7.43 -11.69
C PRO A 4 1.06 -8.73 -10.94
N ILE A 5 0.98 -8.70 -9.61
CA ILE A 5 1.18 -9.88 -8.74
C ILE A 5 -0.17 -10.54 -8.47
N THR A 6 -0.33 -11.81 -8.82
CA THR A 6 -1.57 -12.56 -8.52
C THR A 6 -1.33 -13.63 -7.47
N ILE A 7 -2.22 -13.69 -6.47
CA ILE A 7 -2.24 -14.74 -5.45
C ILE A 7 -3.59 -15.46 -5.47
N SER A 8 -3.58 -16.77 -5.25
CA SER A 8 -4.79 -17.55 -5.01
C SER A 8 -5.12 -17.58 -3.52
N LEU A 9 -6.37 -17.30 -3.16
CA LEU A 9 -6.87 -17.39 -1.79
C LEU A 9 -7.16 -18.85 -1.45
N LYS A 10 -6.64 -19.34 -0.33
CA LYS A 10 -7.01 -20.66 0.22
C LYS A 10 -8.48 -20.71 0.62
N ARG A 11 -9.04 -19.57 1.00
CA ARG A 11 -10.44 -19.38 1.33
C ARG A 11 -10.99 -18.19 0.53
N PRO A 12 -11.83 -18.45 -0.49
CA PRO A 12 -12.46 -17.39 -1.25
C PRO A 12 -13.29 -16.48 -0.35
N ILE A 13 -13.35 -15.21 -0.72
CA ILE A 13 -14.20 -14.21 -0.04
C ILE A 13 -15.40 -13.89 -0.93
N THR A 14 -16.52 -13.51 -0.33
CA THR A 14 -17.69 -13.05 -1.07
C THR A 14 -17.86 -11.55 -0.85
N VAL A 15 -17.92 -10.81 -1.94
CA VAL A 15 -18.02 -9.35 -1.97
C VAL A 15 -19.07 -8.99 -3.00
N ASP A 16 -20.11 -8.24 -2.60
CA ASP A 16 -21.24 -7.85 -3.47
C ASP A 16 -21.86 -9.02 -4.26
N GLY A 17 -21.95 -10.19 -3.63
CA GLY A 17 -22.49 -11.40 -4.25
C GLY A 17 -21.54 -12.10 -5.22
N LYS A 18 -20.33 -11.59 -5.43
CA LYS A 18 -19.27 -12.23 -6.22
C LYS A 18 -18.30 -12.97 -5.31
N THR A 19 -17.95 -14.18 -5.71
CA THR A 19 -16.90 -14.95 -5.05
C THR A 19 -15.55 -14.61 -5.69
N ILE A 20 -14.60 -14.24 -4.85
CA ILE A 20 -13.23 -13.88 -5.22
C ILE A 20 -12.32 -14.98 -4.65
N ASP A 21 -11.72 -15.76 -5.53
CA ASP A 21 -10.80 -16.86 -5.18
C ASP A 21 -9.32 -16.49 -5.39
N SER A 22 -9.06 -15.32 -5.93
CA SER A 22 -7.72 -14.79 -6.21
C SER A 22 -7.72 -13.26 -6.13
N LEU A 23 -6.57 -12.70 -5.74
CA LEU A 23 -6.33 -11.26 -5.71
C LEU A 23 -5.19 -10.94 -6.68
N THR A 24 -5.40 -9.93 -7.52
CA THR A 24 -4.41 -9.42 -8.45
C THR A 24 -4.06 -8.00 -8.02
N PHE A 25 -2.81 -7.78 -7.63
CA PHE A 25 -2.28 -6.51 -7.17
C PHE A 25 -1.51 -5.83 -8.30
N ASP A 26 -1.91 -4.61 -8.63
CA ASP A 26 -1.28 -3.78 -9.65
C ASP A 26 -0.65 -2.51 -9.03
N GLU A 27 -0.02 -1.68 -9.84
CA GLU A 27 0.54 -0.39 -9.41
C GLU A 27 -0.53 0.51 -8.75
N PRO A 28 -0.15 1.27 -7.70
CA PRO A 28 -1.05 2.23 -7.09
C PRO A 28 -1.42 3.33 -8.08
N THR A 29 -2.73 3.47 -8.33
CA THR A 29 -3.24 4.56 -9.15
C THR A 29 -3.04 5.92 -8.47
N ILE A 30 -3.06 7.01 -9.26
CA ILE A 30 -3.05 8.37 -8.70
C ILE A 30 -4.23 8.57 -7.73
N GLY A 31 -5.41 8.02 -8.03
CA GLY A 31 -6.57 8.07 -7.14
C GLY A 31 -6.29 7.39 -5.80
N ALA A 32 -5.67 6.21 -5.81
CA ALA A 32 -5.27 5.53 -4.58
C ALA A 32 -4.25 6.33 -3.76
N GLN A 33 -3.34 7.05 -4.40
CA GLN A 33 -2.39 7.91 -3.67
C GLN A 33 -3.08 9.11 -3.01
N ILE A 34 -4.06 9.72 -3.69
CA ILE A 34 -4.88 10.81 -3.14
C ILE A 34 -5.71 10.29 -1.96
N ASP A 35 -6.42 9.18 -2.14
CA ASP A 35 -7.24 8.58 -1.08
C ASP A 35 -6.38 8.16 0.13
N TYR A 36 -5.14 7.72 -0.11
CA TYR A 36 -4.21 7.41 0.95
C TYR A 36 -3.81 8.66 1.75
N ALA A 37 -3.51 9.77 1.07
CA ALA A 37 -3.19 11.03 1.74
C ALA A 37 -4.36 11.54 2.61
N GLU A 38 -5.59 11.44 2.11
CA GLU A 38 -6.80 11.76 2.89
C GLU A 38 -6.94 10.83 4.11
N LEU A 39 -6.67 9.55 3.96
CA LEU A 39 -6.64 8.59 5.07
C LEU A 39 -5.55 8.94 6.09
N GLU A 40 -4.35 9.33 5.66
CA GLU A 40 -3.28 9.76 6.57
C GLU A 40 -3.73 10.96 7.42
N ASP A 41 -4.40 11.93 6.81
CA ASP A 41 -4.97 13.10 7.49
C ASP A 41 -6.09 12.71 8.46
N GLU A 42 -7.04 11.87 8.04
CA GLU A 42 -8.13 11.36 8.90
C GLU A 42 -7.61 10.62 10.12
N LEU A 43 -6.49 9.91 9.96
CA LEU A 43 -5.88 9.15 11.04
C LEU A 43 -5.02 10.02 11.95
N GLY A 44 -4.65 11.25 11.56
CA GLY A 44 -3.67 12.06 12.28
C GLY A 44 -2.25 11.47 12.18
N LEU A 45 -1.93 10.82 11.05
CA LEU A 45 -0.69 10.05 10.89
C LEU A 45 0.55 10.93 10.97
N ALA A 46 0.48 12.14 10.40
CA ALA A 46 1.56 13.12 10.47
C ALA A 46 1.87 13.54 11.92
N GLU A 47 0.83 13.80 12.71
CA GLU A 47 0.95 14.20 14.11
C GLU A 47 1.51 13.05 14.95
N MET A 48 1.04 11.82 14.70
CA MET A 48 1.56 10.63 15.38
C MET A 48 3.03 10.34 15.02
N ARG A 49 3.42 10.46 13.75
CA ARG A 49 4.83 10.34 13.33
C ARG A 49 5.71 11.37 14.03
N HIS A 50 5.26 12.62 14.09
CA HIS A 50 5.98 13.68 14.79
C HIS A 50 6.08 13.43 16.31
N ALA A 51 5.00 12.98 16.94
CA ALA A 51 5.00 12.64 18.37
C ALA A 51 5.97 11.48 18.66
N LEU A 52 6.01 10.45 17.82
CA LEU A 52 6.85 9.29 18.01
C LEU A 52 8.34 9.58 17.81
N ALA A 53 8.67 10.37 16.78
CA ALA A 53 10.04 10.85 16.55
C ALA A 53 10.61 11.61 17.75
N ASN A 54 9.75 12.37 18.44
CA ASN A 54 10.12 13.11 19.66
C ASN A 54 10.12 12.25 20.93
N ALA A 55 9.32 11.18 20.97
CA ALA A 55 9.21 10.29 22.13
C ALA A 55 10.36 9.27 22.22
N GLY A 56 11.19 9.14 21.17
CA GLY A 56 12.23 8.10 21.09
C GLY A 56 11.65 6.68 21.14
N ALA A 57 10.35 6.54 20.89
CA ALA A 57 9.63 5.28 21.00
C ALA A 57 9.83 4.47 19.72
N SER A 58 10.32 3.24 19.89
CA SER A 58 10.54 2.25 18.83
C SER A 58 9.30 1.41 18.51
N ASP A 59 8.12 1.79 19.02
CA ASP A 59 6.85 1.06 18.85
C ASP A 59 6.17 1.36 17.50
N THR A 60 7.01 1.46 16.47
CA THR A 60 6.62 1.65 15.07
C THR A 60 6.73 0.35 14.31
N GLY A 61 5.76 0.12 13.42
CA GLY A 61 5.93 -0.87 12.37
C GLY A 61 7.07 -0.51 11.41
N PRO A 62 7.38 -1.39 10.44
CA PRO A 62 8.53 -1.26 9.54
C PRO A 62 8.62 0.07 8.76
N ASP A 63 7.53 0.81 8.61
CA ASP A 63 7.45 2.03 7.79
C ASP A 63 7.14 3.31 8.58
N GLY A 64 7.38 3.33 9.89
CA GLY A 64 7.06 4.50 10.72
C GLY A 64 5.54 4.70 10.92
N ILE A 65 4.73 3.70 10.58
CA ILE A 65 3.29 3.66 10.83
C ILE A 65 3.05 3.21 12.28
N PRO A 66 2.30 3.99 13.09
CA PRO A 66 1.96 3.57 14.45
C PRO A 66 1.13 2.27 14.47
N ALA A 67 1.39 1.40 15.43
CA ALA A 67 0.68 0.11 15.56
C ALA A 67 -0.84 0.26 15.65
N SER A 68 -1.32 1.35 16.25
CA SER A 68 -2.76 1.68 16.39
C SER A 68 -3.50 1.82 15.07
N VAL A 69 -2.80 2.13 13.99
CA VAL A 69 -3.38 2.44 12.68
C VAL A 69 -2.83 1.59 11.54
N SER A 70 -1.75 0.83 11.79
CA SER A 70 -1.15 -0.10 10.83
C SER A 70 -2.18 -1.01 10.14
N MET A 71 -3.13 -1.59 10.90
CA MET A 71 -4.17 -2.44 10.29
C MET A 71 -5.08 -1.69 9.31
N ARG A 72 -5.39 -0.41 9.56
CA ARG A 72 -6.24 0.41 8.67
C ARG A 72 -5.48 0.75 7.38
N VAL A 73 -4.20 1.08 7.49
CA VAL A 73 -3.30 1.33 6.35
C VAL A 73 -3.13 0.07 5.51
N THR A 74 -2.91 -1.10 6.12
CA THR A 74 -2.82 -2.37 5.40
C THR A 74 -4.14 -2.71 4.68
N GLN A 75 -5.29 -2.54 5.34
CA GLN A 75 -6.59 -2.77 4.70
C GLN A 75 -6.80 -1.86 3.49
N PHE A 76 -6.45 -0.59 3.63
CA PHE A 76 -6.51 0.38 2.53
C PHE A 76 -5.70 -0.09 1.32
N TRP A 77 -4.42 -0.44 1.51
CA TRP A 77 -3.57 -0.84 0.38
C TRP A 77 -4.00 -2.15 -0.26
N ILE A 78 -4.49 -3.11 0.53
CA ILE A 78 -5.06 -4.34 -0.05
C ILE A 78 -6.25 -3.99 -0.95
N GLU A 79 -7.16 -3.14 -0.50
CA GLU A 79 -8.37 -2.78 -1.24
C GLU A 79 -8.04 -1.97 -2.49
N ALA A 80 -7.17 -0.96 -2.36
CA ALA A 80 -6.77 -0.10 -3.46
C ALA A 80 -6.02 -0.86 -4.56
N LEU A 81 -5.03 -1.67 -4.19
CA LEU A 81 -4.16 -2.36 -5.16
C LEU A 81 -4.86 -3.55 -5.83
N ALA A 82 -5.80 -4.20 -5.13
CA ALA A 82 -6.57 -5.32 -5.68
C ALA A 82 -7.92 -4.91 -6.31
N GLY A 83 -8.23 -3.60 -6.34
CA GLY A 83 -9.49 -3.09 -6.87
C GLY A 83 -10.73 -3.60 -6.13
N LEU A 84 -10.61 -3.84 -4.83
CA LEU A 84 -11.71 -4.31 -3.98
C LEU A 84 -12.52 -3.13 -3.42
N PRO A 85 -13.83 -3.30 -3.17
CA PRO A 85 -14.62 -2.28 -2.50
C PRO A 85 -14.21 -2.13 -1.03
N LYS A 86 -14.48 -0.94 -0.49
CA LYS A 86 -14.13 -0.57 0.89
C LYS A 86 -14.66 -1.59 1.90
N GLY A 87 -13.76 -2.10 2.74
CA GLY A 87 -14.06 -3.10 3.78
C GLY A 87 -13.96 -4.56 3.33
N ALA A 88 -13.75 -4.84 2.04
CA ALA A 88 -13.61 -6.21 1.54
C ALA A 88 -12.36 -6.92 2.07
N ALA A 89 -11.27 -6.19 2.36
CA ALA A 89 -10.05 -6.80 2.90
C ALA A 89 -10.27 -7.47 4.26
N ARG A 90 -11.32 -7.08 5.01
CA ARG A 90 -11.70 -7.75 6.27
C ARG A 90 -12.16 -9.19 6.09
N GLY A 91 -12.56 -9.57 4.87
CA GLY A 91 -12.92 -10.94 4.52
C GLY A 91 -11.71 -11.88 4.47
N ILE A 92 -10.50 -11.33 4.24
CA ILE A 92 -9.26 -12.10 4.10
C ILE A 92 -8.95 -12.80 5.42
N LYS A 93 -8.63 -14.09 5.32
CA LYS A 93 -8.35 -14.93 6.49
C LYS A 93 -6.87 -14.90 6.84
N ALA A 94 -6.57 -15.16 8.11
CA ALA A 94 -5.20 -15.27 8.61
C ALA A 94 -4.34 -16.29 7.83
N SER A 95 -4.97 -17.31 7.24
CA SER A 95 -4.31 -18.31 6.38
C SER A 95 -3.67 -17.74 5.11
N ASP A 96 -4.16 -16.58 4.67
CA ASP A 96 -3.81 -15.90 3.43
C ASP A 96 -3.13 -14.54 3.69
N GLN A 97 -3.25 -13.99 4.91
CA GLN A 97 -2.75 -12.66 5.29
C GLN A 97 -1.26 -12.46 4.99
N MET A 98 -0.42 -13.47 5.26
CA MET A 98 1.01 -13.35 5.01
C MET A 98 1.31 -13.19 3.51
N ALA A 99 0.68 -14.01 2.66
CA ALA A 99 0.89 -13.93 1.21
C ALA A 99 0.34 -12.62 0.62
N VAL A 100 -0.80 -12.16 1.13
CA VAL A 100 -1.40 -10.86 0.78
C VAL A 100 -0.47 -9.72 1.15
N ASN A 101 0.02 -9.66 2.39
CA ASN A 101 0.91 -8.60 2.84
C ASN A 101 2.21 -8.60 2.05
N THR A 102 2.82 -9.77 1.81
CA THR A 102 4.03 -9.86 0.98
C THR A 102 3.80 -9.35 -0.45
N ALA A 103 2.63 -9.61 -1.04
CA ALA A 103 2.31 -9.08 -2.36
C ALA A 103 2.17 -7.55 -2.33
N VAL A 104 1.45 -7.00 -1.35
CA VAL A 104 1.31 -5.54 -1.16
C VAL A 104 2.67 -4.87 -0.95
N ASP A 105 3.49 -5.41 -0.04
CA ASP A 105 4.83 -4.88 0.25
C ASP A 105 5.71 -4.89 -1.01
N ALA A 106 5.61 -5.93 -1.84
CA ALA A 106 6.33 -6.01 -3.10
C ALA A 106 5.89 -4.94 -4.11
N VAL A 107 4.59 -4.67 -4.24
CA VAL A 107 4.09 -3.58 -5.11
C VAL A 107 4.61 -2.23 -4.63
N LEU A 108 4.45 -1.93 -3.34
CA LEU A 108 4.83 -0.63 -2.77
C LEU A 108 6.37 -0.43 -2.78
N SER A 109 7.15 -1.50 -2.60
CA SER A 109 8.61 -1.44 -2.71
C SER A 109 9.08 -1.14 -4.14
N VAL A 110 8.40 -1.68 -5.16
CA VAL A 110 8.72 -1.37 -6.57
C VAL A 110 8.44 0.11 -6.87
N GLN A 111 7.36 0.68 -6.34
CA GLN A 111 7.05 2.11 -6.48
C GLN A 111 8.14 2.99 -5.82
N ALA A 112 8.60 2.62 -4.63
CA ALA A 112 9.65 3.34 -3.93
C ALA A 112 10.98 3.32 -4.71
N ALA A 113 11.31 2.19 -5.36
CA ALA A 113 12.51 2.05 -6.18
C ALA A 113 12.39 2.76 -7.55
N GLY A 114 11.19 2.86 -8.13
CA GLY A 114 10.94 3.53 -9.42
C GLY A 114 10.96 5.06 -9.36
N SER A 115 11.09 5.64 -8.16
CA SER A 115 11.16 7.10 -7.98
C SER A 115 12.56 7.70 -8.21
N ASP A 116 13.56 6.89 -8.58
CA ASP A 116 14.97 7.31 -8.76
C ASP A 116 15.41 7.49 -10.24
N GLU A 117 14.54 7.24 -11.23
CA GLU A 117 14.82 7.63 -12.63
C GLU A 117 14.12 8.95 -12.99
N ALA A 118 14.69 10.05 -12.50
CA ALA A 118 14.50 11.33 -13.18
C ALA A 118 15.16 11.20 -14.58
N PRO A 119 14.47 11.50 -15.69
CA PRO A 119 15.17 11.63 -16.96
C PRO A 119 16.18 12.78 -16.81
N GLU A 120 17.46 12.46 -16.96
CA GLU A 120 18.52 13.43 -17.11
C GLU A 120 18.18 14.28 -18.34
N VAL A 121 17.52 15.43 -18.12
CA VAL A 121 17.27 16.41 -19.17
C VAL A 121 18.63 16.95 -19.57
N GLY A 122 19.20 16.33 -20.61
CA GLY A 122 20.44 16.74 -21.24
C GLY A 122 20.34 18.20 -21.62
N ASN A 123 20.96 19.05 -20.81
CA ASN A 123 21.05 20.47 -21.06
C ASN A 123 22.16 20.68 -22.10
N GLU A 124 21.87 20.38 -23.37
CA GLU A 124 22.73 20.79 -24.47
C GLU A 124 22.73 22.33 -24.54
N SER A 125 23.77 22.92 -23.95
CA SER A 125 24.05 24.35 -24.10
C SER A 125 24.21 24.67 -25.59
N PRO A 126 23.59 25.75 -26.12
CA PRO A 126 23.85 26.15 -27.49
C PRO A 126 25.30 26.66 -27.56
N ALA A 127 26.11 26.01 -28.39
CA ALA A 127 27.44 26.51 -28.71
C ALA A 127 27.33 27.88 -29.39
N LEU A 128 28.05 28.86 -28.84
CA LEU A 128 28.31 30.18 -29.43
C LEU A 128 29.16 30.06 -30.70
#